data_AF-A0AAD9QTI8-F1
#
_entry.id   AF-A0AAD9QTI8-F1
#
_cell.length_a   1.000
_cell.length_b   1.000
_cell.length_c   1.000
_cell.angle_alpha   90.00
_cell.angle_beta   90.00
_cell.angle_gamma   90.00
#
_symmetry.space_group_name_H-M   'P 1'
#
loop_
_entity.id
_entity.type
_entity.pdbx_description
1 polymer ?
#
loop_
_entity_poly.entity_id
_entity_poly.type
_entity_poly.pdbx_seq_one_letter_code
_entity_poly.pdbx_strand_id
1 'polypeptide(L)'
;MAAVKDEEFNLDFLNADNLDQDETDAVSSRVIQLERDSEIASRYLIRKIFSPHLDPPYQHHTAVETSQRRKKVHSDWGTQVGKARHGVPHQDDLVALLTFEAAPNSGIVQLDEAFVTKVTEILSKGSGGTVKLEPTCRSGLQLLVKFSSPACYKALGQCFLDGKIEDISYFKLVEIQAISLITPPPCYIEIAVPTGDGVQLKETLTSLLVSHRSVFPFLCVREPEYNKFCNGDSPTNSPASKTRRIDDGGLVMPSVGIMLMYTKQAQRNSERCLNVVKSNPSEWQEVNIPQAISEEDEVYFKAANNEGPLFAVKKLSPCPGVRIVIFVNRDMDEVERFYSMITGKTSLAYNKIEEGLSYRKFPLSDKLELQLVSHPSVKSHPVKNSALCFMMNDVNKMCSEIPGGVRNIGEGHWQVKDPEGNILVLYSLLK
;
A
#
# COMPACT_ATOMS: atom_id res chain seq x y z
N MET A 1 11.89 50.70 -3.62
CA MET A 1 10.49 50.32 -3.90
C MET A 1 10.48 49.46 -5.14
N ALA A 2 10.39 48.14 -4.96
CA ALA A 2 10.14 47.20 -6.04
C ALA A 2 8.79 46.56 -5.75
N ALA A 3 7.85 46.71 -6.69
CA ALA A 3 6.51 46.18 -6.58
C ALA A 3 6.56 44.66 -6.68
N VAL A 4 6.16 43.99 -5.59
CA VAL A 4 5.86 42.56 -5.58
C VAL A 4 4.58 42.40 -6.40
N LYS A 5 4.65 41.61 -7.47
CA LYS A 5 3.45 41.17 -8.18
C LYS A 5 2.76 40.16 -7.28
N ASP A 6 1.56 40.49 -6.83
CA ASP A 6 0.63 39.53 -6.26
C ASP A 6 0.32 38.49 -7.36
N GLU A 7 0.93 37.31 -7.25
CA GLU A 7 0.42 36.13 -7.94
C GLU A 7 -0.90 35.79 -7.25
N GLU A 8 -2.00 36.23 -7.85
CA GLU A 8 -3.35 35.82 -7.51
C GLU A 8 -3.40 34.29 -7.60
N PHE A 9 -3.36 33.62 -6.45
CA PHE A 9 -3.51 32.18 -6.38
C PHE A 9 -4.87 31.84 -6.97
N ASN A 10 -4.87 31.00 -8.01
CA ASN A 10 -6.09 30.49 -8.58
C ASN A 10 -6.80 29.61 -7.53
N LEU A 11 -7.83 30.19 -6.90
CA LEU A 11 -8.72 29.56 -5.94
C LEU A 11 -9.97 28.98 -6.63
N ASP A 12 -9.97 28.81 -7.96
CA ASP A 12 -11.12 28.28 -8.69
C ASP A 12 -11.46 26.83 -8.26
N PHE A 13 -10.53 26.12 -7.63
CA PHE A 13 -10.78 24.82 -7.00
C PHE A 13 -11.69 24.89 -5.77
N LEU A 14 -11.81 26.05 -5.10
CA LEU A 14 -12.77 26.28 -4.01
C LEU A 14 -14.19 26.53 -4.54
N ASN A 15 -14.32 26.96 -5.80
CA ASN A 15 -15.59 27.28 -6.45
C ASN A 15 -16.04 26.20 -7.45
N ALA A 16 -15.28 25.12 -7.59
CA ALA A 16 -15.76 23.94 -8.32
C ALA A 16 -16.89 23.31 -7.49
N ASP A 17 -18.12 23.74 -7.78
CA ASP A 17 -19.41 23.17 -7.37
C ASP A 17 -19.59 21.72 -7.87
N ASN A 18 -18.60 20.86 -7.68
CA ASN A 18 -18.86 19.44 -7.48
C ASN A 18 -19.34 19.32 -6.04
N LEU A 19 -20.64 19.50 -5.87
CA LEU A 19 -21.40 18.89 -4.79
C LEU A 19 -21.18 17.37 -4.86
N ASP A 20 -20.01 16.92 -4.44
CA ASP A 20 -19.72 15.53 -4.09
C ASP A 20 -20.67 15.23 -2.93
N GLN A 21 -21.87 14.78 -3.27
CA GLN A 21 -22.68 13.99 -2.36
C GLN A 21 -21.74 12.91 -1.84
N ASP A 22 -21.48 12.92 -0.53
CA ASP A 22 -20.70 11.87 0.14
C ASP A 22 -21.21 10.52 -0.38
N GLU A 23 -20.44 9.88 -1.27
CA GLU A 23 -20.87 8.71 -2.01
C GLU A 23 -21.25 7.62 -1.00
N THR A 24 -22.55 7.45 -0.82
CA THR A 24 -23.14 6.38 -0.01
C THR A 24 -24.12 5.64 -0.90
N ASP A 25 -23.68 4.48 -1.38
CA ASP A 25 -24.49 3.26 -1.32
C ASP A 25 -23.66 2.03 -1.73
N ALA A 26 -23.46 1.13 -0.77
CA ALA A 26 -23.48 -0.33 -0.90
C ALA A 26 -22.81 -0.93 0.34
N VAL A 27 -23.51 -1.87 0.99
CA VAL A 27 -22.89 -2.85 1.90
C VAL A 27 -21.96 -3.71 1.04
N SER A 28 -20.77 -3.16 0.78
CA SER A 28 -19.73 -3.82 0.02
C SER A 28 -18.90 -4.64 0.98
N SER A 29 -18.73 -5.93 0.71
CA SER A 29 -17.72 -6.76 1.39
C SER A 29 -16.27 -6.33 1.05
N ARG A 30 -16.10 -5.23 0.30
CA ARG A 30 -14.84 -4.73 -0.25
C ARG A 30 -14.48 -3.31 0.23
N VAL A 31 -14.93 -2.89 1.42
CA VAL A 31 -14.55 -1.57 1.96
C VAL A 31 -13.04 -1.46 2.12
N ILE A 32 -12.40 -2.45 2.74
CA ILE A 32 -10.93 -2.52 2.85
C ILE A 32 -10.38 -3.82 2.25
N GLN A 33 -9.14 -3.75 1.79
CA GLN A 33 -8.41 -4.89 1.23
C GLN A 33 -7.92 -5.83 2.34
N LEU A 34 -7.97 -7.14 2.08
CA LEU A 34 -7.32 -8.17 2.85
C LEU A 34 -6.30 -8.88 1.96
N GLU A 35 -5.01 -8.78 2.28
CA GLU A 35 -3.92 -9.47 1.57
C GLU A 35 -3.45 -10.66 2.41
N ARG A 36 -3.46 -11.87 1.83
CA ARG A 36 -2.92 -13.07 2.47
C ARG A 36 -1.65 -13.51 1.77
N ASP A 37 -0.53 -13.55 2.50
CA ASP A 37 0.75 -13.97 1.94
C ASP A 37 0.71 -15.43 1.49
N SER A 38 -0.07 -16.27 2.18
CA SER A 38 -0.31 -17.67 1.83
C SER A 38 -1.06 -17.87 0.50
N GLU A 39 -1.76 -16.84 0.02
CA GLU A 39 -2.49 -16.83 -1.26
C GLU A 39 -1.72 -16.12 -2.37
N ILE A 40 -0.48 -15.68 -2.12
CA ILE A 40 0.35 -15.10 -3.17
C ILE A 40 0.81 -16.22 -4.10
N ALA A 41 0.35 -16.14 -5.35
CA ALA A 41 0.73 -17.10 -6.37
C ALA A 41 2.23 -16.96 -6.69
N SER A 42 2.88 -18.11 -6.87
CA SER A 42 4.33 -18.18 -7.07
C SER A 42 4.78 -17.46 -8.33
N ARG A 43 5.94 -16.81 -8.28
CA ARG A 43 6.63 -16.29 -9.48
C ARG A 43 7.39 -17.42 -10.16
N TYR A 44 7.31 -17.49 -11.49
CA TYR A 44 8.10 -18.40 -12.31
C TYR A 44 9.04 -17.57 -13.20
N LEU A 45 10.34 -17.82 -13.12
CA LEU A 45 11.32 -17.03 -13.88
C LEU A 45 12.51 -17.86 -14.34
N ILE A 46 13.05 -17.55 -15.51
CA ILE A 46 14.32 -18.09 -15.99
C ILE A 46 15.47 -17.38 -15.28
N ARG A 47 16.24 -18.10 -14.45
CA ARG A 47 17.43 -17.50 -13.84
C ARG A 47 18.53 -17.32 -14.89
N LYS A 48 19.06 -16.10 -14.98
CA LYS A 48 20.33 -15.83 -15.66
C LYS A 48 21.46 -16.04 -14.64
N ILE A 49 22.09 -17.22 -14.67
CA ILE A 49 23.26 -17.48 -13.85
C ILE A 49 24.46 -16.88 -14.58
N PHE A 50 25.01 -15.78 -14.07
CA PHE A 50 26.33 -15.32 -14.49
C PHE A 50 27.37 -16.23 -13.84
N SER A 51 28.01 -17.08 -14.65
CA SER A 51 29.21 -17.81 -14.25
C SER A 51 30.41 -17.19 -14.97
N PRO A 52 31.44 -16.69 -14.26
CA PRO A 52 32.67 -16.21 -14.87
C PRO A 52 33.53 -17.34 -15.48
N HIS A 53 33.09 -18.60 -15.39
CA HIS A 53 33.80 -19.78 -15.88
C HIS A 53 33.10 -20.50 -17.04
N LEU A 54 32.00 -19.95 -17.57
CA LEU A 54 31.29 -20.52 -18.72
C LEU A 54 31.35 -19.52 -19.88
N ASP A 55 31.87 -19.96 -21.02
CA ASP A 55 31.83 -19.16 -22.25
C ASP A 55 30.37 -19.02 -22.75
N PRO A 56 29.98 -17.84 -23.27
CA PRO A 56 28.66 -17.65 -23.86
C PRO A 56 28.38 -18.64 -25.01
N PRO A 57 27.13 -19.12 -25.18
CA PRO A 57 25.93 -18.73 -24.44
C PRO A 57 25.72 -19.60 -23.19
N TYR A 58 25.41 -18.96 -22.07
CA TYR A 58 25.13 -19.58 -20.78
C TYR A 58 24.07 -20.70 -20.90
N GLN A 59 24.46 -21.96 -20.74
CA GLN A 59 23.60 -23.12 -21.04
C GLN A 59 22.73 -23.64 -19.89
N HIS A 60 22.62 -22.94 -18.74
CA HIS A 60 21.74 -23.39 -17.65
C HIS A 60 20.83 -22.27 -17.14
N HIS A 61 19.68 -22.16 -17.82
CA HIS A 61 18.54 -21.35 -17.47
C HIS A 61 17.54 -22.18 -16.67
N THR A 62 17.81 -22.46 -15.39
CA THR A 62 16.82 -23.18 -14.58
C THR A 62 15.69 -22.23 -14.22
N ALA A 63 14.46 -22.62 -14.57
CA ALA A 63 13.27 -21.91 -14.12
C ALA A 63 13.09 -22.14 -12.61
N VAL A 64 12.83 -21.07 -11.85
CA VAL A 64 12.73 -21.13 -10.38
C VAL A 64 11.41 -20.55 -9.90
N GLU A 65 10.90 -21.15 -8.82
CA GLU A 65 9.72 -20.72 -8.08
C GLU A 65 10.12 -19.89 -6.85
N THR A 66 9.54 -18.69 -6.68
CA THR A 66 9.74 -17.86 -5.48
C THR A 66 8.43 -17.21 -5.03
N SER A 67 8.17 -17.19 -3.71
CA SER A 67 7.05 -16.44 -3.11
C SER A 67 7.57 -15.17 -2.41
N GLN A 68 7.11 -14.01 -2.85
CA GLN A 68 7.39 -12.68 -2.27
C GLN A 68 6.14 -11.79 -2.36
N ARG A 69 6.15 -10.60 -1.74
CA ARG A 69 5.08 -9.59 -1.92
C ARG A 69 4.78 -9.39 -3.41
N ARG A 70 3.50 -9.34 -3.79
CA ARG A 70 3.09 -9.13 -5.19
C ARG A 70 3.62 -7.79 -5.68
N LYS A 71 4.23 -7.78 -6.87
CA LYS A 71 4.61 -6.52 -7.53
C LYS A 71 3.37 -5.68 -7.78
N LYS A 72 3.45 -4.40 -7.46
CA LYS A 72 2.35 -3.44 -7.64
C LYS A 72 2.42 -2.82 -9.04
N VAL A 73 1.31 -2.84 -9.74
CA VAL A 73 1.16 -2.28 -11.09
C VAL A 73 -0.02 -1.32 -11.05
N HIS A 74 0.15 -0.13 -11.64
CA HIS A 74 -0.91 0.86 -11.68
C HIS A 74 -2.06 0.37 -12.57
N SER A 75 -3.30 0.73 -12.23
CA SER A 75 -4.50 0.23 -12.92
C SER A 75 -4.62 0.68 -14.38
N ASP A 76 -3.99 1.79 -14.76
CA ASP A 76 -3.94 2.31 -16.14
C ASP A 76 -2.70 1.85 -16.94
N TRP A 77 -1.93 0.90 -16.41
CA TRP A 77 -0.68 0.46 -17.02
C TRP A 77 -0.86 -0.11 -18.43
N GLY A 78 -0.03 0.36 -19.35
CA GLY A 78 0.09 -0.16 -20.71
C GLY A 78 -1.04 0.23 -21.67
N THR A 79 -1.00 -0.33 -22.88
CA THR A 79 -2.01 -0.15 -23.93
C THR A 79 -2.98 -1.32 -23.90
N GLN A 80 -4.28 -1.05 -23.92
CA GLN A 80 -5.32 -2.08 -23.95
C GLN A 80 -5.22 -2.94 -25.22
N VAL A 81 -5.42 -4.25 -25.06
CA VAL A 81 -5.41 -5.23 -26.14
C VAL A 81 -6.85 -5.50 -26.61
N GLY A 82 -7.07 -5.46 -27.93
CA GLY A 82 -8.38 -5.73 -28.54
C GLY A 82 -9.45 -4.65 -28.34
N LYS A 83 -10.67 -4.90 -28.85
CA LYS A 83 -11.85 -4.00 -28.78
C LYS A 83 -12.94 -4.47 -27.78
N ALA A 84 -12.68 -5.46 -26.94
CA ALA A 84 -13.69 -6.02 -26.06
C ALA A 84 -13.77 -5.21 -24.74
N ARG A 85 -14.85 -4.50 -24.40
CA ARG A 85 -16.15 -4.99 -23.87
C ARG A 85 -16.11 -5.98 -22.70
N HIS A 86 -14.96 -6.53 -22.32
CA HIS A 86 -14.86 -7.48 -21.20
C HIS A 86 -13.86 -6.97 -20.15
N GLY A 87 -14.46 -6.44 -19.07
CA GLY A 87 -13.91 -6.24 -17.73
C GLY A 87 -12.49 -5.71 -17.63
N VAL A 88 -12.35 -4.41 -17.36
CA VAL A 88 -11.14 -3.87 -16.71
C VAL A 88 -10.84 -4.77 -15.51
N PRO A 89 -9.64 -5.36 -15.41
CA PRO A 89 -9.34 -6.29 -14.34
C PRO A 89 -9.52 -5.61 -12.98
N HIS A 90 -10.26 -6.26 -12.10
CA HIS A 90 -10.52 -5.79 -10.75
C HIS A 90 -9.38 -6.19 -9.80
N GLN A 91 -9.28 -5.51 -8.66
CA GLN A 91 -8.24 -5.75 -7.65
C GLN A 91 -8.20 -7.18 -7.11
N ASP A 92 -9.35 -7.89 -7.12
CA ASP A 92 -9.48 -9.29 -6.69
C ASP A 92 -9.19 -10.30 -7.80
N ASP A 93 -9.04 -9.86 -9.06
CA ASP A 93 -8.73 -10.76 -10.16
C ASP A 93 -7.30 -11.30 -10.04
N LEU A 94 -7.13 -12.58 -10.41
CA LEU A 94 -5.79 -13.13 -10.57
C LEU A 94 -5.21 -12.64 -11.89
N VAL A 95 -4.32 -11.66 -11.79
CA VAL A 95 -3.64 -11.06 -12.94
C VAL A 95 -2.14 -11.34 -12.84
N ALA A 96 -1.52 -11.64 -13.98
CA ALA A 96 -0.08 -11.80 -14.07
C ALA A 96 0.53 -10.97 -15.20
N LEU A 97 1.79 -10.61 -14.98
CA LEU A 97 2.66 -10.01 -15.98
C LEU A 97 3.52 -11.12 -16.60
N LEU A 98 3.43 -11.26 -17.92
CA LEU A 98 4.30 -12.11 -18.72
C LEU A 98 5.41 -11.23 -19.32
N THR A 99 6.67 -11.52 -19.02
CA THR A 99 7.82 -10.80 -19.58
C THR A 99 8.48 -11.62 -20.67
N PHE A 100 8.72 -11.00 -21.82
CA PHE A 100 9.36 -11.60 -22.98
C PHE A 100 10.74 -10.98 -23.26
N GLU A 101 11.62 -11.76 -23.86
CA GLU A 101 12.87 -11.30 -24.46
C GLU A 101 12.83 -11.50 -25.97
N ALA A 102 13.20 -10.48 -26.73
CA ALA A 102 13.33 -10.57 -28.18
C ALA A 102 14.64 -11.25 -28.57
N ALA A 103 14.64 -11.93 -29.72
CA ALA A 103 15.87 -12.48 -30.29
C ALA A 103 16.95 -11.39 -30.46
N PRO A 104 18.24 -11.69 -30.17
CA PRO A 104 19.33 -10.77 -30.41
C PRO A 104 19.30 -10.26 -31.86
N ASN A 105 19.40 -8.94 -32.04
CA ASN A 105 19.42 -8.25 -33.34
C ASN A 105 18.08 -8.22 -34.11
N SER A 106 16.95 -8.60 -33.50
CA SER A 106 15.63 -8.49 -34.15
C SER A 106 15.14 -7.05 -34.35
N GLY A 107 15.67 -6.08 -33.58
CA GLY A 107 15.19 -4.70 -33.56
C GLY A 107 13.80 -4.54 -32.94
N ILE A 108 13.20 -5.62 -32.42
CA ILE A 108 11.84 -5.63 -31.88
C ILE A 108 11.89 -5.22 -30.42
N VAL A 109 11.20 -4.13 -30.11
CA VAL A 109 11.14 -3.54 -28.76
C VAL A 109 9.76 -3.60 -28.13
N GLN A 110 8.75 -4.04 -28.88
CA GLN A 110 7.36 -4.07 -28.43
C GLN A 110 6.60 -5.29 -28.97
N LEU A 111 5.64 -5.78 -28.18
CA LEU A 111 4.67 -6.78 -28.61
C LEU A 111 3.60 -6.13 -29.49
N ASP A 112 3.26 -6.74 -30.64
CA ASP A 112 2.14 -6.30 -31.47
C ASP A 112 0.86 -7.16 -31.24
N GLU A 113 -0.28 -6.74 -31.78
CA GLU A 113 -1.56 -7.47 -31.63
C GLU A 113 -1.50 -8.90 -32.20
N ALA A 114 -0.74 -9.08 -33.28
CA ALA A 114 -0.58 -10.39 -33.92
C ALA A 114 0.15 -11.36 -32.98
N PHE A 115 1.18 -10.87 -32.29
CA PHE A 115 1.91 -11.63 -31.29
C PHE A 115 1.05 -11.93 -30.08
N VAL A 116 0.27 -10.98 -29.56
CA VAL A 116 -0.62 -11.24 -28.42
C VAL A 116 -1.64 -12.34 -28.74
N THR A 117 -2.23 -12.30 -29.93
CA THR A 117 -3.14 -13.37 -30.41
C THR A 117 -2.41 -14.71 -30.44
N LYS A 118 -1.20 -14.73 -31.02
CA LYS A 118 -0.38 -15.94 -31.16
C LYS A 118 0.08 -16.52 -29.82
N VAL A 119 0.51 -15.68 -28.87
CA VAL A 119 0.86 -16.08 -27.49
C VAL A 119 -0.34 -16.73 -26.83
N THR A 120 -1.50 -16.09 -26.91
CA THR A 120 -2.73 -16.60 -26.29
C THR A 120 -3.07 -18.00 -26.83
N GLU A 121 -2.97 -18.21 -28.14
CA GLU A 121 -3.16 -19.53 -28.75
C GLU A 121 -2.10 -20.56 -28.33
N ILE A 122 -0.82 -20.18 -28.36
CA ILE A 122 0.30 -21.10 -28.05
C ILE A 122 0.24 -21.51 -26.59
N LEU A 123 0.01 -20.57 -25.67
CA LEU A 123 -0.08 -20.87 -24.25
C LEU A 123 -1.31 -21.72 -23.94
N SER A 124 -2.45 -21.45 -24.59
CA SER A 124 -3.65 -22.28 -24.46
C SER A 124 -3.41 -23.71 -24.97
N LYS A 125 -2.74 -23.88 -26.11
CA LYS A 125 -2.41 -25.21 -26.66
C LYS A 125 -1.35 -25.93 -25.82
N GLY A 126 -0.31 -25.22 -25.40
CA GLY A 126 0.79 -25.74 -24.59
C GLY A 126 0.35 -26.25 -23.22
N SER A 127 -0.74 -25.69 -22.69
CA SER A 127 -1.39 -26.19 -21.47
C SER A 127 -2.43 -27.29 -21.72
N GLY A 128 -2.49 -27.88 -22.91
CA GLY A 128 -3.48 -28.91 -23.28
C GLY A 128 -4.91 -28.37 -23.46
N GLY A 129 -5.09 -27.09 -23.77
CA GLY A 129 -6.38 -26.44 -23.98
C GLY A 129 -7.12 -26.02 -22.70
N THR A 130 -6.52 -26.27 -21.53
CA THR A 130 -7.15 -26.05 -20.22
C THR A 130 -7.03 -24.62 -19.70
N VAL A 131 -6.00 -23.87 -20.13
CA VAL A 131 -5.76 -22.49 -19.70
C VAL A 131 -6.34 -21.55 -20.74
N LYS A 132 -7.40 -20.82 -20.38
CA LYS A 132 -7.87 -19.68 -21.15
C LYS A 132 -7.25 -18.41 -20.58
N LEU A 133 -6.44 -17.74 -21.39
CA LEU A 133 -5.83 -16.45 -21.03
C LEU A 133 -6.66 -15.33 -21.62
N GLU A 134 -6.93 -14.32 -20.79
CA GLU A 134 -7.59 -13.09 -21.21
C GLU A 134 -6.53 -11.97 -21.21
N PRO A 135 -5.90 -11.65 -22.35
CA PRO A 135 -4.94 -10.54 -22.42
C PRO A 135 -5.67 -9.21 -22.22
N THR A 136 -5.12 -8.37 -21.35
CA THR A 136 -5.76 -7.09 -20.96
C THR A 136 -4.97 -5.89 -21.47
N CYS A 137 -3.70 -5.77 -21.11
CA CYS A 137 -2.82 -4.66 -21.47
C CYS A 137 -1.45 -5.14 -21.95
N ARG A 138 -0.78 -4.36 -22.80
CA ARG A 138 0.61 -4.60 -23.22
C ARG A 138 1.45 -3.34 -23.10
N SER A 139 2.73 -3.49 -22.77
CA SER A 139 3.71 -2.40 -22.81
C SER A 139 5.10 -2.95 -23.07
N GLY A 140 5.80 -2.42 -24.07
CA GLY A 140 7.09 -2.97 -24.49
C GLY A 140 7.01 -4.47 -24.74
N LEU A 141 7.88 -5.25 -24.09
CA LEU A 141 7.93 -6.72 -24.14
C LEU A 141 7.14 -7.40 -23.01
N GLN A 142 6.15 -6.73 -22.44
CA GLN A 142 5.35 -7.25 -21.34
C GLN A 142 3.88 -7.32 -21.72
N LEU A 143 3.24 -8.41 -21.32
CA LEU A 143 1.82 -8.65 -21.52
C LEU A 143 1.14 -8.92 -20.17
N LEU A 144 0.11 -8.15 -19.88
CA LEU A 144 -0.76 -8.36 -18.74
C LEU A 144 -1.89 -9.32 -19.15
N VAL A 145 -2.07 -10.37 -18.35
CA VAL A 145 -3.07 -11.41 -18.59
C VAL A 145 -3.89 -11.67 -17.33
N LYS A 146 -5.20 -11.81 -17.51
CA LYS A 146 -6.12 -12.26 -16.47
C LYS A 146 -6.31 -13.78 -16.57
N PHE A 147 -6.32 -14.43 -15.42
CA PHE A 147 -6.56 -15.86 -15.28
C PHE A 147 -7.95 -16.12 -14.69
N SER A 148 -8.61 -17.17 -15.17
CA SER A 148 -9.90 -17.60 -14.67
C SER A 148 -9.84 -18.30 -13.31
N SER A 149 -8.68 -18.85 -12.92
CA SER A 149 -8.48 -19.49 -11.62
C SER A 149 -7.00 -19.63 -11.24
N PRO A 150 -6.69 -19.79 -9.93
CA PRO A 150 -5.34 -20.14 -9.46
C PRO A 150 -4.79 -21.44 -10.07
N ALA A 151 -5.67 -22.42 -10.35
CA ALA A 151 -5.28 -23.67 -10.99
C ALA A 151 -4.77 -23.45 -12.41
N CYS A 152 -5.40 -22.55 -13.18
CA CYS A 152 -4.94 -22.18 -14.52
C CYS A 152 -3.58 -21.49 -14.48
N TYR A 153 -3.36 -20.59 -13.52
CA TYR A 153 -2.06 -19.95 -13.30
C TYR A 153 -0.96 -20.97 -12.99
N LYS A 154 -1.22 -21.88 -12.05
CA LYS A 154 -0.28 -22.95 -11.67
C LYS A 154 0.01 -23.90 -12.83
N ALA A 155 -0.99 -24.25 -13.64
CA ALA A 155 -0.81 -25.10 -14.81
C ALA A 155 0.09 -24.44 -15.86
N LEU A 156 -0.09 -23.14 -16.11
CA LEU A 156 0.80 -22.38 -17.00
C LEU A 156 2.23 -22.33 -16.44
N GLY A 157 2.37 -22.05 -15.14
CA GLY A 157 3.64 -22.09 -14.43
C GLY A 157 4.36 -23.43 -14.56
N GLN A 158 3.65 -24.55 -14.42
CA GLN A 158 4.23 -25.88 -14.61
C GLN A 158 4.69 -26.09 -16.06
N CYS A 159 3.92 -25.64 -17.06
CA CYS A 159 4.34 -25.73 -18.46
C CYS A 159 5.62 -24.92 -18.72
N PHE A 160 5.77 -23.78 -18.04
CA PHE A 160 6.97 -22.97 -18.09
C PHE A 160 8.16 -23.68 -17.45
N LEU A 161 7.99 -24.27 -16.26
CA LEU A 161 9.03 -25.06 -15.58
C LEU A 161 9.46 -26.29 -16.41
N ASP A 162 8.51 -26.91 -17.13
CA ASP A 162 8.76 -28.05 -18.01
C ASP A 162 9.43 -27.65 -19.35
N GLY A 163 9.66 -26.34 -19.60
CA GLY A 163 10.25 -25.84 -20.85
C GLY A 163 9.32 -25.92 -22.08
N LYS A 164 8.01 -26.13 -21.90
CA LYS A 164 7.05 -26.35 -23.00
C LYS A 164 6.61 -25.07 -23.71
N ILE A 165 6.76 -23.92 -23.04
CA ILE A 165 6.22 -22.63 -23.49
C ILE A 165 7.28 -21.50 -23.44
N GLU A 166 8.55 -21.87 -23.35
CA GLU A 166 9.67 -20.92 -23.30
C GLU A 166 9.86 -20.19 -24.63
N ASP A 167 9.88 -20.93 -25.75
CA ASP A 167 10.07 -20.36 -27.07
C ASP A 167 8.73 -20.10 -27.78
N ILE A 168 8.41 -18.83 -27.99
CA ILE A 168 7.18 -18.40 -28.65
C ILE A 168 7.55 -17.54 -29.86
N SER A 169 7.70 -18.20 -31.02
CA SER A 169 8.09 -17.55 -32.28
C SER A 169 9.49 -16.93 -32.21
N TYR A 170 9.61 -15.61 -32.29
CA TYR A 170 10.86 -14.86 -32.22
C TYR A 170 11.08 -14.21 -30.84
N PHE A 171 10.24 -14.57 -29.87
CA PHE A 171 10.36 -14.17 -28.48
C PHE A 171 10.53 -15.37 -27.57
N LYS A 172 11.17 -15.11 -26.44
CA LYS A 172 11.35 -16.05 -25.35
C LYS A 172 10.57 -15.56 -24.13
N LEU A 173 9.65 -16.36 -23.61
CA LEU A 173 8.99 -16.08 -22.33
C LEU A 173 10.02 -16.31 -21.22
N VAL A 174 10.33 -15.29 -20.43
CA VAL A 174 11.37 -15.36 -19.40
C VAL A 174 10.82 -15.26 -17.98
N GLU A 175 9.58 -14.82 -17.82
CA GLU A 175 8.96 -14.62 -16.52
C GLU A 175 7.43 -14.65 -16.58
N ILE A 176 6.84 -15.25 -15.56
CA ILE A 176 5.42 -15.22 -15.22
C ILE A 176 5.32 -14.77 -13.76
N GLN A 177 4.72 -13.60 -13.53
CA GLN A 177 4.61 -13.02 -12.19
C GLN A 177 3.18 -12.57 -11.89
N ALA A 178 2.56 -13.13 -10.86
CA ALA A 178 1.32 -12.59 -10.31
C ALA A 178 1.56 -11.18 -9.72
N ILE A 179 0.68 -10.25 -10.06
CA ILE A 179 0.79 -8.84 -9.67
C ILE A 179 -0.44 -8.38 -8.87
N SER A 180 -0.33 -7.20 -8.27
CA SER A 180 -1.46 -6.50 -7.66
C SER A 180 -1.74 -5.23 -8.47
N LEU A 181 -2.90 -5.20 -9.13
CA LEU A 181 -3.39 -3.99 -9.79
C LEU A 181 -3.98 -3.05 -8.75
N ILE A 182 -3.42 -1.85 -8.66
CA ILE A 182 -3.81 -0.87 -7.66
C ILE A 182 -3.83 0.55 -8.23
N THR A 183 -4.70 1.39 -7.68
CA THR A 183 -4.55 2.86 -7.74
C THR A 183 -4.19 3.29 -6.31
N PRO A 184 -2.90 3.24 -5.93
CA PRO A 184 -2.53 3.44 -4.54
C PRO A 184 -2.82 4.89 -4.12
N PRO A 185 -3.36 5.10 -2.91
CA PRO A 185 -3.31 6.43 -2.33
C PRO A 185 -1.84 6.81 -2.05
N PRO A 186 -1.53 8.13 -1.94
CA PRO A 186 -0.17 8.58 -1.62
C PRO A 186 0.40 7.99 -0.33
N CYS A 187 -0.47 7.69 0.65
CA CYS A 187 -0.14 6.99 1.87
C CYS A 187 -1.34 6.14 2.32
N TYR A 188 -1.08 4.98 2.91
CA TYR A 188 -2.07 4.15 3.59
C TYR A 188 -1.42 3.39 4.74
N ILE A 189 -2.22 2.81 5.64
CA ILE A 189 -1.74 1.97 6.73
C ILE A 189 -2.02 0.49 6.41
N GLU A 190 -1.04 -0.36 6.67
CA GLU A 190 -1.16 -1.82 6.63
C GLU A 190 -1.18 -2.34 8.07
N ILE A 191 -2.22 -3.08 8.45
CA ILE A 191 -2.29 -3.77 9.75
C ILE A 191 -2.05 -5.26 9.52
N ALA A 192 -0.95 -5.77 10.06
CA ALA A 192 -0.59 -7.18 10.04
C ALA A 192 -1.29 -7.94 11.18
N VAL A 193 -1.89 -9.08 10.87
CA VAL A 193 -2.56 -9.97 11.84
C VAL A 193 -2.28 -11.43 11.55
N PRO A 194 -2.35 -12.31 12.57
CA PRO A 194 -2.01 -13.72 12.37
C PRO A 194 -2.88 -14.34 11.27
N THR A 195 -2.34 -15.35 10.59
CA THR A 195 -3.09 -16.09 9.58
C THR A 195 -4.38 -16.64 10.17
N GLY A 196 -5.52 -16.29 9.55
CA GLY A 196 -6.86 -16.68 10.02
C GLY A 196 -7.64 -15.56 10.73
N ASP A 197 -6.95 -14.56 11.29
CA ASP A 197 -7.59 -13.47 12.07
C ASP A 197 -7.99 -12.26 11.19
N GLY A 198 -7.50 -12.20 9.95
CA GLY A 198 -7.68 -11.05 9.06
C GLY A 198 -9.10 -10.84 8.60
N VAL A 199 -9.91 -11.89 8.49
CA VAL A 199 -11.34 -11.76 8.16
C VAL A 199 -12.09 -11.04 9.28
N GLN A 200 -11.89 -11.47 10.53
CA GLN A 200 -12.55 -10.87 11.68
C GLN A 200 -12.16 -9.40 11.84
N LEU A 201 -10.86 -9.08 11.80
CA LEU A 201 -10.41 -7.68 11.89
C LEU A 201 -10.97 -6.86 10.73
N LYS A 202 -10.98 -7.42 9.50
CA LYS A 202 -11.54 -6.73 8.34
C LYS A 202 -13.01 -6.39 8.55
N GLU A 203 -13.82 -7.31 9.09
CA GLU A 203 -15.24 -7.07 9.37
C GLU A 203 -15.44 -5.98 10.43
N THR A 204 -14.70 -6.03 11.55
CA THR A 204 -14.73 -4.98 12.59
C THR A 204 -14.40 -3.61 12.00
N LEU A 205 -13.31 -3.51 11.21
CA LEU A 205 -12.91 -2.25 10.58
C LEU A 205 -13.91 -1.78 9.51
N THR A 206 -14.44 -2.70 8.71
CA THR A 206 -15.45 -2.41 7.67
C THR A 206 -16.70 -1.79 8.29
N SER A 207 -17.15 -2.32 9.43
CA SER A 207 -18.34 -1.81 10.13
C SER A 207 -18.21 -0.33 10.52
N LEU A 208 -17.00 0.11 10.86
CA LEU A 208 -16.66 1.49 11.17
C LEU A 208 -16.59 2.34 9.88
N LEU A 209 -15.79 1.88 8.92
CA LEU A 209 -15.34 2.67 7.77
C LEU A 209 -16.41 2.85 6.68
N VAL A 210 -17.38 1.93 6.58
CA VAL A 210 -18.45 1.98 5.56
C VAL A 210 -19.28 3.26 5.66
N SER A 211 -19.37 3.86 6.84
CA SER A 211 -20.06 5.12 7.08
C SER A 211 -19.31 6.33 6.54
N HIS A 212 -18.00 6.21 6.30
CA HIS A 212 -17.16 7.24 5.68
C HIS A 212 -17.14 7.10 4.16
N ARG A 213 -16.84 5.87 3.67
CA ARG A 213 -16.77 5.56 2.23
C ARG A 213 -17.10 4.09 1.95
N SER A 214 -17.65 3.83 0.77
CA SER A 214 -17.91 2.48 0.24
C SER A 214 -16.64 1.70 -0.13
N VAL A 215 -15.57 2.41 -0.48
CA VAL A 215 -14.21 1.89 -0.69
C VAL A 215 -13.24 2.79 0.08
N PHE A 216 -12.43 2.19 0.95
CA PHE A 216 -11.51 2.87 1.84
C PHE A 216 -10.07 2.46 1.53
N PRO A 217 -9.37 3.19 0.63
CA PRO A 217 -8.04 2.80 0.16
C PRO A 217 -6.92 3.09 1.16
N PHE A 218 -7.19 3.85 2.24
CA PHE A 218 -6.19 4.31 3.19
C PHE A 218 -5.84 3.30 4.29
N LEU A 219 -6.46 2.11 4.26
CA LEU A 219 -6.22 1.03 5.21
C LEU A 219 -6.28 -0.33 4.50
N CYS A 220 -5.34 -1.21 4.84
CA CYS A 220 -5.29 -2.60 4.38
C CYS A 220 -5.04 -3.53 5.57
N VAL A 221 -5.66 -4.71 5.56
CA VAL A 221 -5.34 -5.80 6.49
C VAL A 221 -4.47 -6.81 5.77
N ARG A 222 -3.43 -7.31 6.44
CA ARG A 222 -2.50 -8.29 5.90
C ARG A 222 -2.33 -9.47 6.82
N GLU A 223 -2.34 -10.67 6.27
CA GLU A 223 -1.97 -11.91 6.94
C GLU A 223 -0.60 -12.39 6.42
N PRO A 224 0.51 -12.01 7.08
CA PRO A 224 1.82 -12.48 6.68
C PRO A 224 2.01 -13.97 7.01
N GLU A 225 2.89 -14.65 6.26
CA GLU A 225 3.31 -16.02 6.60
C GLU A 225 3.94 -16.06 8.00
N TYR A 226 3.74 -17.16 8.74
CA TYR A 226 4.10 -17.31 10.17
C TYR A 226 5.53 -16.88 10.53
N ASN A 227 6.51 -17.04 9.64
CA ASN A 227 7.91 -16.64 9.84
C ASN A 227 8.20 -15.15 9.56
N LYS A 228 7.21 -14.38 9.09
CA LYS A 228 7.27 -12.94 8.77
C LYS A 228 6.33 -12.12 9.67
N PHE A 229 5.65 -12.76 10.63
CA PHE A 229 4.65 -12.14 11.50
C PHE A 229 5.21 -10.94 12.29
N CYS A 230 6.48 -11.03 12.67
CA CYS A 230 7.25 -9.90 13.20
C CYS A 230 8.05 -9.27 12.06
N ASN A 231 7.57 -8.15 11.52
CA ASN A 231 8.33 -7.26 10.63
C ASN A 231 9.54 -6.65 11.39
N GLY A 232 10.54 -7.44 11.77
CA GLY A 232 11.65 -6.92 12.57
C GLY A 232 12.71 -7.91 13.04
N ASP A 233 12.40 -9.19 13.27
CA ASP A 233 13.35 -10.06 13.96
C ASP A 233 14.09 -10.97 12.97
N SER A 234 15.25 -10.51 12.49
CA SER A 234 16.30 -11.45 12.10
C SER A 234 16.86 -12.13 13.35
N PRO A 235 17.36 -13.38 13.26
CA PRO A 235 18.09 -14.02 14.36
C PRO A 235 19.44 -13.31 14.53
N THR A 236 19.44 -12.17 15.19
CA THR A 236 20.67 -11.52 15.63
C THR A 236 21.08 -12.18 16.93
N ASN A 237 22.31 -12.70 16.99
CA ASN A 237 23.01 -13.11 18.24
C ASN A 237 23.29 -11.92 19.19
N SER A 238 22.51 -10.85 19.09
CA SER A 238 22.59 -9.67 19.94
C SER A 238 21.67 -9.90 21.13
N PRO A 239 22.12 -9.64 22.38
CA PRO A 239 21.27 -9.81 23.55
C PRO A 239 20.02 -8.96 23.38
N ALA A 240 18.86 -9.58 23.59
CA ALA A 240 17.56 -8.91 23.56
C ALA A 240 17.66 -7.60 24.32
N SER A 241 17.49 -6.48 23.61
CA SER A 241 17.43 -5.16 24.23
C SER A 241 16.25 -5.19 25.19
N LYS A 242 16.53 -5.25 26.49
CA LYS A 242 15.54 -5.12 27.55
C LYS A 242 14.80 -3.80 27.30
N THR A 243 13.57 -3.89 26.78
CA THR A 243 12.62 -2.79 26.85
C THR A 243 12.47 -2.46 28.32
N ARG A 244 13.05 -1.33 28.75
CA ARG A 244 12.72 -0.73 30.04
C ARG A 244 11.19 -0.60 30.07
N ARG A 245 10.55 -1.19 31.08
CA ARG A 245 9.20 -0.78 31.45
C ARG A 245 9.32 0.71 31.78
N ILE A 246 8.73 1.54 30.93
CA ILE A 246 8.50 2.95 31.24
C ILE A 246 7.26 2.91 32.15
N ASP A 247 7.52 2.80 33.47
CA ASP A 247 6.52 3.16 34.49
C ASP A 247 6.52 4.69 34.57
N ASP A 248 5.71 5.33 33.73
CA ASP A 248 5.31 6.72 33.91
C ASP A 248 3.80 6.77 33.70
N GLY A 249 3.05 7.19 34.73
CA GLY A 249 1.58 7.21 34.76
C GLY A 249 0.89 8.18 33.79
N GLY A 250 1.49 8.45 32.63
CA GLY A 250 0.90 9.19 31.52
C GLY A 250 0.11 8.27 30.59
N LEU A 251 -0.84 8.84 29.87
CA LEU A 251 -1.58 8.15 28.82
C LEU A 251 -0.62 7.80 27.67
N VAL A 252 -0.25 6.52 27.53
CA VAL A 252 0.56 6.04 26.42
C VAL A 252 -0.37 5.59 25.29
N MET A 253 -0.27 6.22 24.12
CA MET A 253 -1.11 5.92 22.95
C MET A 253 -0.30 5.37 21.77
N PRO A 254 -0.94 4.72 20.79
CA PRO A 254 -0.30 4.41 19.51
C PRO A 254 0.31 5.67 18.89
N SER A 255 1.54 5.57 18.37
CA SER A 255 2.22 6.65 17.65
C SER A 255 1.58 7.00 16.32
N VAL A 256 0.84 6.07 15.71
CA VAL A 256 0.17 6.24 14.41
C VAL A 256 -1.34 6.17 14.60
N GLY A 257 -2.07 7.05 13.93
CA GLY A 257 -3.53 7.02 13.92
C GLY A 257 -4.17 7.42 12.59
N ILE A 258 -5.47 7.16 12.48
CA ILE A 258 -6.33 7.48 11.35
C ILE A 258 -7.52 8.28 11.86
N MET A 259 -7.65 9.51 11.39
CA MET A 259 -8.79 10.36 11.68
C MET A 259 -9.69 10.48 10.44
N LEU A 260 -10.94 10.09 10.61
CA LEU A 260 -12.02 10.23 9.63
C LEU A 260 -12.62 11.62 9.77
N MET A 261 -12.48 12.46 8.75
CA MET A 261 -12.97 13.83 8.76
C MET A 261 -14.31 13.92 8.04
N TYR A 262 -15.33 14.41 8.75
CA TYR A 262 -16.69 14.59 8.26
C TYR A 262 -17.05 16.07 8.26
N THR A 263 -17.65 16.54 7.16
CA THR A 263 -18.15 17.92 7.08
C THR A 263 -19.43 18.10 7.88
N LYS A 264 -19.89 19.35 7.99
CA LYS A 264 -21.21 19.66 8.56
C LYS A 264 -22.36 18.94 7.84
N GLN A 265 -22.28 18.74 6.52
CA GLN A 265 -23.31 18.04 5.76
C GLN A 265 -23.33 16.54 6.07
N ALA A 266 -22.18 15.97 6.44
CA ALA A 266 -21.97 14.56 6.72
C ALA A 266 -22.18 14.17 8.20
N GLN A 267 -22.79 15.04 9.02
CA GLN A 267 -22.96 14.80 10.46
C GLN A 267 -23.63 13.45 10.77
N ARG A 268 -24.70 13.11 10.04
CA ARG A 268 -25.41 11.83 10.21
C ARG A 268 -24.48 10.62 9.99
N ASN A 269 -23.52 10.73 9.08
CA ASN A 269 -22.54 9.68 8.82
C ASN A 269 -21.50 9.59 9.94
N SER A 270 -21.05 10.72 10.46
CA SER A 270 -20.18 10.76 11.64
C SER A 270 -20.85 10.13 12.88
N GLU A 271 -22.15 10.39 13.07
CA GLU A 271 -22.94 9.78 14.15
C GLU A 271 -23.09 8.28 13.97
N ARG A 272 -23.34 7.81 12.73
CA ARG A 272 -23.36 6.37 12.41
C ARG A 272 -22.02 5.70 12.75
N CYS A 273 -20.90 6.32 12.37
CA CYS A 273 -19.56 5.84 12.72
C CYS A 273 -19.39 5.72 14.25
N LEU A 274 -19.74 6.78 15.00
CA LEU A 274 -19.61 6.80 16.45
C LEU A 274 -20.57 5.84 17.15
N ASN A 275 -21.75 5.59 16.58
CA ASN A 275 -22.69 4.61 17.10
C ASN A 275 -22.13 3.19 17.00
N VAL A 276 -21.37 2.85 15.94
CA VAL A 276 -20.67 1.55 15.85
C VAL A 276 -19.70 1.38 17.02
N VAL A 277 -18.93 2.41 17.35
CA VAL A 277 -17.99 2.40 18.49
C VAL A 277 -18.75 2.21 19.81
N LYS A 278 -19.81 3.00 20.04
CA LYS A 278 -20.60 2.98 21.29
C LYS A 278 -21.39 1.69 21.48
N SER A 279 -21.91 1.11 20.40
CA SER A 279 -22.69 -0.13 20.44
C SER A 279 -21.84 -1.38 20.60
N ASN A 280 -20.53 -1.31 20.35
CA ASN A 280 -19.61 -2.45 20.41
C ASN A 280 -18.42 -2.21 21.36
N PRO A 281 -18.66 -2.02 22.68
CA PRO A 281 -17.60 -1.74 23.65
C PRO A 281 -16.63 -2.91 23.87
N SER A 282 -17.00 -4.12 23.44
CA SER A 282 -16.11 -5.29 23.43
C SER A 282 -15.07 -5.23 22.31
N GLU A 283 -15.31 -4.45 21.26
CA GLU A 283 -14.41 -4.29 20.11
C GLU A 283 -13.66 -2.97 20.13
N TRP A 284 -14.27 -1.92 20.68
CA TRP A 284 -13.73 -0.56 20.68
C TRP A 284 -13.63 0.04 22.08
N GLN A 285 -12.52 0.73 22.31
CA GLN A 285 -12.26 1.47 23.53
C GLN A 285 -12.04 2.95 23.20
N GLU A 286 -12.85 3.84 23.78
CA GLU A 286 -12.64 5.28 23.69
C GLU A 286 -11.36 5.70 24.43
N VAL A 287 -10.59 6.61 23.83
CA VAL A 287 -9.32 7.11 24.35
C VAL A 287 -9.47 8.60 24.64
N ASN A 288 -9.33 8.97 25.90
CA ASN A 288 -9.41 10.37 26.31
C ASN A 288 -8.11 11.10 25.98
N ILE A 289 -8.13 11.88 24.90
CA ILE A 289 -7.00 12.72 24.50
C ILE A 289 -7.07 14.07 25.26
N PRO A 290 -5.94 14.63 25.73
CA PRO A 290 -5.94 15.95 26.37
C PRO A 290 -6.60 17.04 25.51
N GLN A 291 -7.41 17.91 26.13
CA GLN A 291 -8.08 19.03 25.44
C GLN A 291 -7.10 20.02 24.79
N ALA A 292 -5.85 20.06 25.25
CA ALA A 292 -4.81 20.88 24.64
C ALA A 292 -4.49 20.45 23.19
N ILE A 293 -4.83 19.23 22.79
CA ILE A 293 -4.50 18.69 21.44
C ILE A 293 -5.69 18.10 20.69
N SER A 294 -6.80 17.90 21.39
CA SER A 294 -8.07 17.43 20.81
C SER A 294 -9.01 18.61 20.68
N GLU A 295 -9.66 18.72 19.54
CA GLU A 295 -10.78 19.64 19.36
C GLU A 295 -12.07 19.03 19.94
N GLU A 296 -13.07 19.84 20.32
CA GLU A 296 -14.33 19.36 20.92
C GLU A 296 -15.15 18.46 19.98
N ASP A 297 -14.91 18.60 18.68
CA ASP A 297 -15.56 17.83 17.63
C ASP A 297 -14.83 16.52 17.30
N GLU A 298 -13.72 16.22 17.99
CA GLU A 298 -12.91 15.02 17.82
C GLU A 298 -13.21 13.96 18.88
N VAL A 299 -13.35 12.71 18.45
CA VAL A 299 -13.52 11.54 19.34
C VAL A 299 -12.53 10.48 18.93
N TYR A 300 -11.69 10.03 19.87
CA TYR A 300 -10.61 9.08 19.64
C TYR A 300 -10.94 7.71 20.25
N PHE A 301 -10.55 6.64 19.58
CA PHE A 301 -10.82 5.27 20.01
C PHE A 301 -9.79 4.31 19.41
N LYS A 302 -9.66 3.12 20.02
CA LYS A 302 -8.77 2.05 19.55
C LYS A 302 -9.49 0.71 19.61
N ALA A 303 -8.98 -0.28 18.88
CA ALA A 303 -9.46 -1.65 19.02
C ALA A 303 -9.15 -2.16 20.45
N ALA A 304 -10.13 -2.78 21.10
CA ALA A 304 -10.02 -3.24 22.48
C ALA A 304 -9.12 -4.49 22.60
N ASN A 305 -9.20 -5.38 21.60
CA ASN A 305 -8.55 -6.71 21.64
C ASN A 305 -7.34 -6.84 20.70
N ASN A 306 -6.91 -5.75 20.08
CA ASN A 306 -5.78 -5.79 19.14
C ASN A 306 -4.89 -4.56 19.33
N GLU A 307 -3.57 -4.75 19.35
CA GLU A 307 -2.65 -3.63 19.19
C GLU A 307 -2.81 -3.10 17.76
N GLY A 308 -2.88 -1.79 17.59
CA GLY A 308 -3.23 -1.20 16.30
C GLY A 308 -3.11 0.31 16.30
N PRO A 309 -3.35 0.96 15.16
CA PRO A 309 -3.36 2.40 15.08
C PRO A 309 -4.52 2.97 15.91
N LEU A 310 -4.36 4.20 16.36
CA LEU A 310 -5.44 4.98 16.95
C LEU A 310 -6.44 5.36 15.86
N PHE A 311 -7.74 5.33 16.14
CA PHE A 311 -8.77 5.84 15.24
C PHE A 311 -9.41 7.08 15.84
N ALA A 312 -9.88 7.97 14.99
CA ALA A 312 -10.60 9.15 15.41
C ALA A 312 -11.69 9.54 14.41
N VAL A 313 -12.71 10.21 14.91
CA VAL A 313 -13.74 10.88 14.10
C VAL A 313 -13.66 12.36 14.41
N LYS A 314 -13.42 13.18 13.39
CA LYS A 314 -13.56 14.64 13.45
C LYS A 314 -14.88 15.04 12.81
N LYS A 315 -15.82 15.51 13.63
CA LYS A 315 -17.08 16.11 13.16
C LYS A 315 -16.78 17.52 12.64
N LEU A 316 -17.69 18.12 11.88
CA LEU A 316 -17.61 19.55 11.51
C LEU A 316 -16.31 20.02 10.81
N SER A 317 -15.56 19.10 10.20
CA SER A 317 -14.35 19.43 9.44
C SER A 317 -14.69 20.37 8.28
N PRO A 318 -13.85 21.37 7.98
CA PRO A 318 -14.06 22.25 6.82
C PRO A 318 -14.04 21.50 5.49
N CYS A 319 -13.35 20.36 5.43
CA CYS A 319 -13.29 19.48 4.27
C CYS A 319 -13.44 18.00 4.66
N PRO A 320 -14.04 17.16 3.80
CA PRO A 320 -14.10 15.72 4.02
C PRO A 320 -12.75 15.08 3.66
N GLY A 321 -12.36 14.02 4.37
CA GLY A 321 -11.12 13.32 4.05
C GLY A 321 -10.64 12.39 5.14
N VAL A 322 -9.39 11.98 5.00
CA VAL A 322 -8.67 11.17 5.99
C VAL A 322 -7.39 11.90 6.39
N ARG A 323 -7.13 11.94 7.69
CA ARG A 323 -5.88 12.43 8.25
C ARG A 323 -5.15 11.26 8.91
N ILE A 324 -3.98 10.93 8.41
CA ILE A 324 -3.06 10.02 9.10
C ILE A 324 -2.27 10.86 10.11
N VAL A 325 -2.33 10.50 11.38
CA VAL A 325 -1.71 11.23 12.48
C VAL A 325 -0.48 10.49 12.97
N ILE A 326 0.61 11.21 13.23
CA ILE A 326 1.81 10.69 13.88
C ILE A 326 2.11 11.52 15.11
N PHE A 327 2.06 10.90 16.29
CA PHE A 327 2.44 11.52 17.55
C PHE A 327 3.95 11.44 17.72
N VAL A 328 4.60 12.60 17.79
CA VAL A 328 6.04 12.78 17.82
C VAL A 328 6.52 13.02 19.25
N ASN A 329 7.32 12.10 19.78
CA ASN A 329 7.97 12.23 21.09
C ASN A 329 9.43 12.67 20.98
N ARG A 330 10.05 12.57 19.80
CA ARG A 330 11.41 12.99 19.50
C ARG A 330 11.44 14.40 18.92
N ASP A 331 12.59 14.76 18.35
CA ASP A 331 12.80 16.04 17.70
C ASP A 331 11.86 16.21 16.50
N MET A 332 11.02 17.25 16.54
CA MET A 332 10.00 17.51 15.53
C MET A 332 10.62 17.77 14.16
N ASP A 333 11.75 18.48 14.12
CA ASP A 333 12.40 18.87 12.87
C ASP A 333 13.09 17.67 12.20
N GLU A 334 13.64 16.75 12.99
CA GLU A 334 14.15 15.45 12.51
C GLU A 334 13.05 14.62 11.85
N VAL A 335 11.89 14.48 12.51
CA VAL A 335 10.75 13.71 11.99
C VAL A 335 10.14 14.39 10.76
N GLU A 336 10.00 15.72 10.78
CA GLU A 336 9.53 16.50 9.64
C GLU A 336 10.43 16.32 8.42
N ARG A 337 11.76 16.39 8.60
CA ARG A 337 12.73 16.19 7.52
C ARG A 337 12.60 14.79 6.92
N PHE A 338 12.44 13.77 7.77
CA PHE A 338 12.23 12.40 7.32
C PHE A 338 10.97 12.29 6.45
N TYR A 339 9.82 12.76 6.92
CA TYR A 339 8.57 12.67 6.15
C TYR A 339 8.55 13.59 4.92
N SER A 340 9.28 14.70 4.92
CA SER A 340 9.46 15.54 3.73
C SER A 340 10.20 14.78 2.63
N MET A 341 11.23 14.02 3.00
CA MET A 341 11.94 13.13 2.08
C MET A 341 11.05 11.98 1.57
N ILE A 342 10.32 11.28 2.47
CA ILE A 342 9.41 10.18 2.09
C ILE A 342 8.34 10.66 1.10
N THR A 343 7.68 11.78 1.43
CA THR A 343 6.51 12.27 0.70
C THR A 343 6.88 13.14 -0.51
N GLY A 344 8.11 13.66 -0.54
CA GLY A 344 8.54 14.68 -1.50
C GLY A 344 7.82 16.02 -1.34
N LYS A 345 7.14 16.26 -0.21
CA LYS A 345 6.35 17.48 0.06
C LYS A 345 6.95 18.28 1.19
N THR A 346 6.71 19.60 1.16
CA THR A 346 7.00 20.49 2.29
C THR A 346 5.78 20.55 3.20
N SER A 347 6.00 20.59 4.51
CA SER A 347 4.91 20.65 5.47
C SER A 347 4.40 22.09 5.67
N LEU A 348 3.14 22.21 6.08
CA LEU A 348 2.57 23.43 6.63
C LEU A 348 2.74 23.38 8.15
N ALA A 349 3.55 24.28 8.68
CA ALA A 349 3.84 24.36 10.11
C ALA A 349 2.84 25.24 10.85
N TYR A 350 2.37 24.76 12.01
CA TYR A 350 1.55 25.53 12.94
C TYR A 350 2.02 25.23 14.36
N ASN A 351 2.41 26.27 15.10
CA ASN A 351 2.93 26.16 16.46
C ASN A 351 2.11 27.06 17.38
N LYS A 352 1.56 26.48 18.44
CA LYS A 352 0.98 27.22 19.57
C LYS A 352 1.95 27.14 20.74
N ILE A 353 2.82 28.14 20.84
CA ILE A 353 3.94 28.17 21.79
C ILE A 353 3.43 28.09 23.24
N GLU A 354 2.34 28.80 23.57
CA GLU A 354 1.78 28.83 24.92
C GLU A 354 1.20 27.48 25.37
N GLU A 355 0.65 26.71 24.42
CA GLU A 355 0.10 25.37 24.67
C GLU A 355 1.17 24.27 24.52
N GLY A 356 2.41 24.60 24.11
CA GLY A 356 3.46 23.61 23.83
C GLY A 356 3.14 22.69 22.65
N LEU A 357 2.21 23.08 21.79
CA LEU A 357 1.65 22.25 20.72
C LEU A 357 2.28 22.61 19.37
N SER A 358 2.80 21.60 18.68
CA SER A 358 3.38 21.76 17.34
C SER A 358 2.74 20.79 16.36
N TYR A 359 2.33 21.32 15.22
CA TYR A 359 1.81 20.56 14.09
C TYR A 359 2.68 20.77 12.85
N ARG A 360 2.82 19.71 12.06
CA ARG A 360 3.30 19.76 10.68
C ARG A 360 2.33 18.99 9.81
N LYS A 361 1.72 19.65 8.83
CA LYS A 361 0.72 19.03 7.95
C LYS A 361 1.28 18.88 6.54
N PHE A 362 1.29 17.66 6.03
CA PHE A 362 1.63 17.33 4.65
C PHE A 362 0.34 17.05 3.87
N PRO A 363 -0.10 17.96 2.99
CA PRO A 363 -1.26 17.73 2.14
C PRO A 363 -0.89 16.72 1.06
N LEU A 364 -1.28 15.45 1.20
CA LEU A 364 -0.85 14.37 0.30
C LEU A 364 -1.73 14.29 -0.96
N SER A 365 -3.03 14.48 -0.82
CA SER A 365 -4.02 14.68 -1.89
C SER A 365 -5.23 15.43 -1.35
N ASP A 366 -6.20 15.75 -2.22
CA ASP A 366 -7.42 16.49 -1.85
C ASP A 366 -8.23 15.84 -0.70
N LYS A 367 -8.09 14.52 -0.55
CA LYS A 367 -8.84 13.72 0.42
C LYS A 367 -7.93 13.05 1.47
N LEU A 368 -6.62 13.32 1.47
CA LEU A 368 -5.65 12.71 2.37
C LEU A 368 -4.57 13.70 2.85
N GLU A 369 -4.39 13.78 4.16
CA GLU A 369 -3.28 14.50 4.78
C GLU A 369 -2.52 13.63 5.78
N LEU A 370 -1.23 13.88 5.91
CA LEU A 370 -0.39 13.35 6.99
C LEU A 370 -0.10 14.48 7.96
N GLN A 371 -0.37 14.29 9.26
CA GLN A 371 -0.13 15.29 10.30
C GLN A 371 0.81 14.74 11.36
N LEU A 372 1.92 15.43 11.58
CA LEU A 372 2.77 15.23 12.74
C LEU A 372 2.26 16.10 13.88
N VAL A 373 2.17 15.54 15.09
CA VAL A 373 1.67 16.22 16.29
C VAL A 373 2.68 16.01 17.41
N SER A 374 3.18 17.08 17.99
CA SER A 374 4.01 17.01 19.19
C SER A 374 3.39 17.84 20.31
N HIS A 375 3.28 17.24 21.50
CA HIS A 375 2.81 17.88 22.71
C HIS A 375 3.40 17.21 23.95
N PRO A 376 3.91 17.94 24.95
CA PRO A 376 4.63 17.37 26.10
C PRO A 376 3.84 16.36 26.94
N SER A 377 2.50 16.54 27.03
CA SER A 377 1.64 15.65 27.82
C SER A 377 1.27 14.33 27.13
N VAL A 378 1.62 14.19 25.85
CA VAL A 378 1.38 12.94 25.10
C VAL A 378 2.64 12.13 25.10
N LYS A 379 2.49 10.86 25.45
CA LYS A 379 3.49 9.84 25.17
C LYS A 379 2.89 8.86 24.18
N SER A 380 3.65 8.51 23.16
CA SER A 380 3.23 7.51 22.19
C SER A 380 4.25 6.38 22.05
N HIS A 381 3.80 5.25 21.50
CA HIS A 381 4.65 4.10 21.23
C HIS A 381 4.43 3.58 19.80
N PRO A 382 5.49 3.11 19.11
CA PRO A 382 5.35 2.40 17.84
C PRO A 382 4.43 1.20 17.95
N VAL A 383 3.60 1.02 16.95
CA VAL A 383 2.70 -0.13 16.81
C VAL A 383 3.39 -1.19 15.96
N LYS A 384 3.72 -2.33 16.55
CA LYS A 384 4.57 -3.36 15.90
C LYS A 384 3.92 -4.02 14.69
N ASN A 385 2.59 -4.13 14.71
CA ASN A 385 1.81 -4.78 13.66
C ASN A 385 1.22 -3.77 12.67
N SER A 386 1.64 -2.50 12.70
CA SER A 386 1.19 -1.48 11.75
C SER A 386 2.36 -0.93 10.96
N ALA A 387 2.15 -0.72 9.66
CA ALA A 387 3.12 -0.09 8.78
C ALA A 387 2.48 1.05 7.99
N LEU A 388 3.21 2.16 7.85
CA LEU A 388 2.86 3.24 6.95
C LEU A 388 3.43 2.94 5.57
N CYS A 389 2.57 2.91 4.56
CA CYS A 389 2.94 2.50 3.21
C CYS A 389 3.01 3.71 2.28
N PHE A 390 4.13 3.88 1.57
CA PHE A 390 4.36 4.99 0.65
C PHE A 390 4.87 4.49 -0.71
N MET A 391 4.35 5.09 -1.78
CA MET A 391 4.92 4.90 -3.11
C MET A 391 6.24 5.66 -3.20
N MET A 392 7.27 4.99 -3.71
CA MET A 392 8.59 5.55 -3.92
C MET A 392 8.86 5.70 -5.41
N ASN A 393 9.40 6.85 -5.80
CA ASN A 393 9.78 7.13 -7.19
C ASN A 393 11.22 6.69 -7.50
N ASP A 394 12.13 6.76 -6.52
CA ASP A 394 13.55 6.41 -6.70
C ASP A 394 14.10 5.66 -5.49
N VAL A 395 14.36 4.37 -5.67
CA VAL A 395 14.94 3.47 -4.64
C VAL A 395 16.35 3.89 -4.28
N ASN A 396 17.16 4.29 -5.26
CA ASN A 396 18.58 4.53 -5.07
C ASN A 396 18.79 5.76 -4.19
N LYS A 397 18.00 6.81 -4.45
CA LYS A 397 17.97 8.01 -3.60
C LYS A 397 17.65 7.64 -2.14
N MET A 398 16.59 6.86 -1.92
CA MET A 398 16.16 6.48 -0.57
C MET A 398 17.18 5.60 0.17
N CYS A 399 17.81 4.66 -0.54
CA CYS A 399 18.89 3.84 0.01
C CYS A 399 20.11 4.68 0.43
N SER A 400 20.35 5.83 -0.21
CA SER A 400 21.47 6.72 0.11
C SER A 400 21.16 7.73 1.23
N GLU A 401 19.89 8.14 1.38
CA GLU A 401 19.51 9.23 2.29
C GLU A 401 19.02 8.76 3.66
N ILE A 402 18.54 7.50 3.81
CA ILE A 402 17.99 7.00 5.08
C ILE A 402 19.10 6.43 5.98
N PRO A 403 19.37 7.04 7.15
CA PRO A 403 20.31 6.50 8.13
C PRO A 403 19.72 5.23 8.77
N GLY A 404 20.54 4.18 8.95
CA GLY A 404 20.08 2.89 9.50
C GLY A 404 19.66 1.85 8.46
N GLY A 405 19.65 2.23 7.18
CA GLY A 405 19.56 1.32 6.04
C GLY A 405 18.13 0.99 5.62
N VAL A 406 17.98 0.69 4.33
CA VAL A 406 16.73 0.28 3.69
C VAL A 406 16.76 -1.23 3.51
N ARG A 407 15.83 -1.95 4.13
CA ARG A 407 15.77 -3.42 4.05
C ARG A 407 14.86 -3.84 2.90
N ASN A 408 15.36 -4.60 1.93
CA ASN A 408 14.49 -5.23 0.94
C ASN A 408 13.65 -6.34 1.61
N ILE A 409 12.34 -6.28 1.45
CA ILE A 409 11.38 -7.24 2.02
C ILE A 409 10.53 -7.95 0.95
N GLY A 410 10.83 -7.72 -0.33
CA GLY A 410 10.11 -8.29 -1.45
C GLY A 410 10.30 -7.51 -2.74
N GLU A 411 9.75 -8.03 -3.82
CA GLU A 411 9.89 -7.41 -5.13
C GLU A 411 9.25 -6.04 -5.19
N GLY A 412 10.10 -5.02 -5.35
CA GLY A 412 9.65 -3.64 -5.34
C GLY A 412 9.15 -3.17 -3.98
N HIS A 413 9.53 -3.84 -2.88
CA HIS A 413 9.13 -3.48 -1.52
C HIS A 413 10.33 -3.40 -0.58
N TRP A 414 10.39 -2.31 0.19
CA TRP A 414 11.44 -2.04 1.15
C TRP A 414 10.85 -1.60 2.48
N GLN A 415 11.51 -1.97 3.57
CA GLN A 415 11.14 -1.60 4.92
C GLN A 415 12.18 -0.61 5.47
N VAL A 416 11.68 0.44 6.10
CA VAL A 416 12.48 1.42 6.86
C VAL A 416 11.79 1.71 8.20
N LYS A 417 12.49 2.36 9.11
CA LYS A 417 11.89 2.91 10.33
C LYS A 417 12.02 4.42 10.32
N ASP A 418 10.98 5.12 10.76
CA ASP A 418 11.07 6.55 11.01
C ASP A 418 11.85 6.82 12.33
N PRO A 419 12.15 8.08 12.66
CA PRO A 419 12.83 8.40 13.92
C PRO A 419 12.05 7.97 15.17
N GLU A 420 10.71 7.95 15.13
CA GLU A 420 9.87 7.45 16.22
C GLU A 420 9.94 5.92 16.38
N GLY A 421 10.45 5.19 15.38
CA GLY A 421 10.56 3.73 15.36
C GLY A 421 9.36 3.03 14.70
N ASN A 422 8.45 3.79 14.07
CA ASN A 422 7.34 3.28 13.27
C ASN A 422 7.86 2.56 12.04
N ILE A 423 7.19 1.48 11.65
CA ILE A 423 7.53 0.74 10.45
C ILE A 423 6.96 1.46 9.23
N LEU A 424 7.79 1.67 8.22
CA LEU A 424 7.37 2.14 6.91
C LEU A 424 7.66 1.07 5.86
N VAL A 425 6.70 0.85 4.96
CA VAL A 425 6.86 0.04 3.75
C VAL A 425 6.86 0.96 2.54
N LEU A 426 8.03 1.10 1.91
CA LEU A 426 8.20 1.80 0.65
C LEU A 426 8.00 0.81 -0.49
N TYR A 427 7.26 1.19 -1.52
CA TYR A 427 7.08 0.33 -2.69
C TYR A 427 7.25 1.07 -4.01
N SER A 428 7.81 0.37 -5.00
CA SER A 428 7.86 0.84 -6.38
C SER A 428 6.58 0.47 -7.10
N LEU A 429 6.02 1.41 -7.86
CA LEU A 429 4.86 1.18 -8.69
C LEU A 429 5.27 1.11 -10.16
N LEU A 430 4.91 0.04 -10.84
CA LEU A 430 5.02 -0.01 -12.29
C LEU A 430 3.90 0.85 -12.89
N LYS A 431 4.27 1.94 -13.57
CA LYS A 431 3.36 2.90 -14.21
C LYS A 431 3.35 2.73 -15.71
#